data_AF-A0A7V5M6B3-F1
#
_entry.id   AF-A0A7V5M6B3-F1
#
_cell.length_a   1.000
_cell.length_b   1.000
_cell.length_c   1.000
_cell.angle_alpha   90.00
_cell.angle_beta   90.00
_cell.angle_gamma   90.00
#
_symmetry.space_group_name_H-M   'P 1'
#
loop_
_entity.id
_entity.type
_entity.pdbx_description
1 polymer ?
#
loop_
_entity_poly.entity_id
_entity_poly.type
_entity_poly.pdbx_seq_one_letter_code
_entity_poly.pdbx_strand_id
1 'polypeptide(L)'
;MRWIVREDIDGFFGLMTDNLVQLIVIGALCEQVCGIRPEKVFGTILPGAAISIFIGNIFYAWQARRCSRRENRNDITALPFGINTPSLFAFVFLVMLPVKIETGSSELAWKVGLLACLGSGIIELIGAFFAEYIRKHTPRAALLSALSGIAITFIAMDFAIRIFNHPLIAFLPLSLILAEYFARVKFPFGLPGGLMALSIGTILAWTLQAIGFNYMNTEALKNSFAQFQIVFPKSSGKEILEILTTDYFWKYFSIIFPMGLINVIGSLQNIESAEAAGDHFPTMPSLAVNGIGTIIASFLGSCFPTTIYIGHAGWKALGARSGYSILNGFFIVFICLSGLVNLIFN
;
A
#
# COMPACT_ATOMS: atom_id res chain seq x y z
N MET A 1 -15.16 15.43 -16.03
CA MET A 1 -13.98 15.54 -15.14
C MET A 1 -12.69 15.67 -15.95
N ARG A 2 -11.76 16.55 -15.54
CA ARG A 2 -10.41 16.70 -16.13
C ARG A 2 -9.51 15.50 -15.77
N TRP A 3 -8.44 15.25 -16.55
CA TRP A 3 -7.51 14.13 -16.29
C TRP A 3 -6.65 14.33 -15.06
N ILE A 4 -6.08 15.51 -14.92
CA ILE A 4 -5.26 15.92 -13.77
C ILE A 4 -5.75 17.30 -13.35
N VAL A 5 -5.91 17.51 -12.05
CA VAL A 5 -6.09 18.81 -11.42
C VAL A 5 -4.93 19.10 -10.47
N ARG A 6 -4.82 20.33 -9.98
CA ARG A 6 -3.69 20.71 -9.13
C ARG A 6 -3.66 19.91 -7.82
N GLU A 7 -4.84 19.70 -7.26
CA GLU A 7 -5.09 18.96 -6.02
C GLU A 7 -4.73 17.47 -6.16
N ASP A 8 -4.64 16.93 -7.38
CA ASP A 8 -4.14 15.57 -7.60
C ASP A 8 -2.65 15.43 -7.24
N ILE A 9 -1.88 16.53 -7.23
CA ILE A 9 -0.47 16.49 -6.84
C ILE A 9 -0.35 16.27 -5.33
N ASP A 10 -1.16 16.97 -4.53
CA ASP A 10 -1.21 16.79 -3.08
C ASP A 10 -1.66 15.37 -2.72
N GLY A 11 -2.73 14.91 -3.38
CA GLY A 11 -3.21 13.54 -3.25
C GLY A 11 -2.16 12.50 -3.66
N PHE A 12 -1.34 12.80 -4.67
CA PHE A 12 -0.30 11.91 -5.15
C PHE A 12 0.79 11.75 -4.08
N PHE A 13 1.31 12.84 -3.51
CA PHE A 13 2.33 12.75 -2.46
C PHE A 13 1.85 11.97 -1.23
N GLY A 14 0.57 12.13 -0.86
CA GLY A 14 -0.04 11.32 0.21
C GLY A 14 -0.02 9.83 -0.12
N LEU A 15 -0.58 9.44 -1.27
CA LEU A 15 -0.71 8.02 -1.64
C LEU A 15 0.63 7.36 -1.98
N MET A 16 1.54 8.13 -2.58
CA MET A 16 2.92 7.73 -2.88
C MET A 16 3.67 7.40 -1.60
N THR A 17 3.61 8.29 -0.61
CA THR A 17 4.31 8.09 0.67
C THR A 17 3.78 6.86 1.37
N ASP A 18 2.47 6.67 1.41
CA ASP A 18 1.84 5.49 2.02
C ASP A 18 2.34 4.19 1.35
N ASN A 19 2.23 4.09 0.02
CA ASN A 19 2.72 2.92 -0.70
C ASN A 19 4.23 2.69 -0.53
N LEU A 20 5.05 3.74 -0.56
CA LEU A 20 6.50 3.62 -0.35
C LEU A 20 6.82 3.05 1.02
N VAL A 21 6.16 3.55 2.08
CA VAL A 21 6.37 3.03 3.44
C VAL A 21 5.99 1.55 3.52
N GLN A 22 4.89 1.13 2.88
CA GLN A 22 4.54 -0.28 2.85
C GLN A 22 5.56 -1.14 2.10
N LEU A 23 6.12 -0.65 0.99
CA LEU A 23 7.19 -1.36 0.28
C LEU A 23 8.43 -1.51 1.18
N ILE A 24 8.84 -0.45 1.90
CA ILE A 24 9.95 -0.49 2.87
C ILE A 24 9.71 -1.56 3.92
N VAL A 25 8.50 -1.59 4.49
CA VAL A 25 8.12 -2.58 5.50
C VAL A 25 8.15 -4.00 4.92
N ILE A 26 7.70 -4.21 3.68
CA ILE A 26 7.81 -5.51 3.01
C ILE A 26 9.27 -5.95 2.95
N GLY A 27 10.18 -5.13 2.41
CA GLY A 27 11.56 -5.58 2.24
C GLY A 27 12.26 -5.80 3.58
N ALA A 28 12.06 -4.92 4.57
CA ALA A 28 12.59 -5.10 5.92
C ALA A 28 12.13 -6.42 6.56
N LEU A 29 10.82 -6.74 6.49
CA LEU A 29 10.30 -7.98 7.06
C LEU A 29 10.74 -9.21 6.25
N CYS A 30 10.75 -9.14 4.93
CA CYS A 30 11.22 -10.25 4.09
C CYS A 30 12.68 -10.58 4.37
N GLU A 31 13.56 -9.59 4.48
CA GLU A 31 14.99 -9.79 4.72
C GLU A 31 15.27 -10.15 6.18
N GLN A 32 14.83 -9.31 7.12
CA GLN A 32 15.25 -9.43 8.53
C GLN A 32 14.48 -10.53 9.27
N VAL A 33 13.19 -10.71 8.97
CA VAL A 33 12.35 -11.71 9.65
C VAL A 33 12.34 -13.02 8.85
N CYS A 34 12.02 -12.96 7.57
CA CYS A 34 11.90 -14.16 6.73
C CYS A 34 13.24 -14.63 6.14
N GLY A 35 14.34 -13.87 6.26
CA GLY A 35 15.65 -14.27 5.73
C GLY A 35 15.66 -14.47 4.22
N ILE A 36 14.75 -13.81 3.51
CA ILE A 36 14.68 -13.83 2.06
C ILE A 36 15.80 -12.93 1.54
N ARG A 37 16.57 -13.42 0.58
CA ARG A 37 17.71 -12.67 0.05
C ARG A 37 17.24 -11.40 -0.69
N PRO A 38 17.99 -10.28 -0.62
CA PRO A 38 17.63 -9.02 -1.27
C PRO A 38 17.32 -9.18 -2.76
N GLU A 39 18.04 -10.04 -3.48
CA GLU A 39 17.84 -10.22 -4.93
C GLU A 39 16.44 -10.77 -5.25
N LYS A 40 15.84 -11.55 -4.34
CA LYS A 40 14.47 -12.04 -4.49
C LYS A 40 13.45 -10.97 -4.09
N VAL A 41 13.73 -10.20 -3.04
CA VAL A 41 12.86 -9.12 -2.57
C VAL A 41 12.73 -8.04 -3.65
N PHE A 42 13.85 -7.45 -4.06
CA PHE A 42 13.88 -6.37 -5.04
C PHE A 42 13.70 -6.87 -6.48
N GLY A 43 14.09 -8.12 -6.76
CA GLY A 43 14.03 -8.70 -8.10
C GLY A 43 12.74 -9.45 -8.44
N THR A 44 11.86 -9.73 -7.47
CA THR A 44 10.65 -10.55 -7.69
C THR A 44 9.47 -10.09 -6.85
N ILE A 45 9.61 -9.97 -5.52
CA ILE A 45 8.49 -9.63 -4.62
C ILE A 45 7.97 -8.20 -4.87
N LEU A 46 8.83 -7.19 -4.78
CA LEU A 46 8.42 -5.79 -4.95
C LEU A 46 7.95 -5.47 -6.39
N PRO A 47 8.58 -5.98 -7.46
CA PRO A 47 8.04 -5.87 -8.81
C PRO A 47 6.64 -6.46 -8.98
N GLY A 48 6.37 -7.65 -8.40
CA GLY A 48 5.04 -8.26 -8.44
C GLY A 48 3.99 -7.44 -7.70
N ALA A 49 4.36 -6.89 -6.54
CA ALA A 49 3.52 -5.97 -5.77
C ALA A 49 3.21 -4.69 -6.57
N ALA A 50 4.23 -4.10 -7.21
CA ALA A 50 4.10 -2.86 -7.98
C ALA A 50 3.12 -2.99 -9.16
N ILE A 51 3.11 -4.12 -9.86
CA ILE A 51 2.15 -4.37 -10.95
C ILE A 51 0.71 -4.43 -10.42
N SER A 52 0.48 -5.09 -9.29
CA SER A 52 -0.85 -5.12 -8.68
C SER A 52 -1.32 -3.72 -8.28
N ILE A 53 -0.45 -2.96 -7.60
CA ILE A 53 -0.71 -1.57 -7.20
C ILE A 53 -1.06 -0.73 -8.43
N PHE A 54 -0.30 -0.85 -9.53
CA PHE A 54 -0.58 -0.15 -10.77
C PHE A 54 -1.95 -0.50 -11.35
N ILE A 55 -2.25 -1.79 -11.51
CA ILE A 55 -3.54 -2.24 -12.06
C ILE A 55 -4.70 -1.67 -11.25
N GLY A 56 -4.65 -1.80 -9.92
CA GLY A 56 -5.72 -1.29 -9.06
C GLY A 56 -5.84 0.24 -9.12
N ASN A 57 -4.74 0.98 -9.11
CA ASN A 57 -4.76 2.44 -9.22
C ASN A 57 -5.34 2.92 -10.56
N ILE A 58 -4.95 2.31 -11.68
CA ILE A 58 -5.53 2.62 -12.99
C ILE A 58 -7.03 2.29 -13.02
N PHE A 59 -7.42 1.16 -12.45
CA PHE A 59 -8.83 0.79 -12.34
C PHE A 59 -9.65 1.78 -11.51
N TYR A 60 -9.17 2.18 -10.33
CA TYR A 60 -9.91 3.10 -9.47
C TYR A 60 -9.96 4.52 -10.04
N ALA A 61 -8.92 4.96 -10.73
CA ALA A 61 -8.97 6.19 -11.52
C ALA A 61 -10.04 6.10 -12.63
N TRP A 62 -10.10 4.99 -13.36
CA TRP A 62 -11.15 4.75 -14.36
C TRP A 62 -12.55 4.69 -13.75
N GLN A 63 -12.70 4.00 -12.61
CA GLN A 63 -13.98 3.84 -11.92
C GLN A 63 -14.51 5.18 -11.40
N ALA A 64 -13.65 6.02 -10.84
CA ALA A 64 -14.00 7.38 -10.42
C ALA A 64 -14.52 8.24 -11.57
N ARG A 65 -13.90 8.12 -12.76
CA ARG A 65 -14.36 8.83 -13.97
C ARG A 65 -15.71 8.31 -14.45
N ARG A 66 -15.94 7.00 -14.36
CA ARG A 66 -17.23 6.39 -14.69
C ARG A 66 -18.33 6.89 -13.76
N CYS A 67 -18.08 6.93 -12.45
CA CYS A 67 -18.99 7.51 -11.47
C CYS A 67 -19.22 9.00 -11.76
N SER A 68 -18.17 9.76 -12.08
CA SER A 68 -18.25 11.19 -12.39
C SER A 68 -19.19 11.46 -13.57
N ARG A 69 -19.11 10.64 -14.63
CA ARG A 69 -20.01 10.71 -15.79
C ARG A 69 -21.44 10.33 -15.42
N ARG A 70 -21.63 9.27 -14.63
CA ARG A 70 -22.96 8.79 -14.19
C ARG A 70 -23.69 9.83 -13.35
N GLU A 71 -22.98 10.49 -12.44
CA GLU A 71 -23.55 11.44 -11.48
C GLU A 71 -23.51 12.89 -11.96
N ASN A 72 -22.99 13.14 -13.17
CA ASN A 72 -22.78 14.48 -13.72
C ASN A 72 -21.99 15.41 -12.79
N ARG A 73 -20.98 14.85 -12.11
CA ARG A 73 -20.15 15.50 -11.09
C ARG A 73 -18.70 15.56 -11.53
N ASN A 74 -17.96 16.59 -11.13
CA ASN A 74 -16.55 16.77 -11.51
C ASN A 74 -15.56 16.62 -10.36
N ASP A 75 -16.06 16.34 -9.17
CA ASP A 75 -15.35 16.35 -7.89
C ASP A 75 -15.10 14.94 -7.30
N ILE A 76 -15.47 13.86 -7.99
CA ILE A 76 -15.32 12.49 -7.46
C ILE A 76 -13.84 12.14 -7.26
N THR A 77 -13.46 11.64 -6.10
CA THR A 77 -12.09 11.21 -5.79
C THR A 77 -11.94 9.73 -6.11
N ALA A 78 -10.81 9.28 -6.67
CA ALA A 78 -10.56 7.84 -6.82
C ALA A 78 -10.43 7.16 -5.45
N LEU A 79 -10.72 5.86 -5.38
CA LEU A 79 -10.40 5.10 -4.18
C LEU A 79 -8.87 4.91 -4.13
N PRO A 80 -8.19 5.27 -3.02
CA PRO A 80 -6.76 5.04 -2.88
C PRO A 80 -6.51 3.53 -2.80
N PHE A 81 -5.39 3.05 -3.37
CA PHE A 81 -5.13 1.61 -3.50
C PHE A 81 -3.65 1.28 -3.31
N GLY A 82 -3.39 0.16 -2.64
CA GLY A 82 -2.04 -0.32 -2.37
C GLY A 82 -1.98 -1.65 -1.62
N ILE A 83 -0.89 -1.90 -0.88
CA ILE A 83 -0.65 -3.10 -0.07
C ILE A 83 -1.51 -3.14 1.20
N ASN A 84 -2.14 -4.28 1.46
CA ASN A 84 -2.91 -4.52 2.68
C ASN A 84 -1.97 -4.75 3.89
N THR A 85 -1.77 -3.71 4.70
CA THR A 85 -0.86 -3.76 5.85
C THR A 85 -1.24 -4.79 6.93
N PRO A 86 -2.50 -4.90 7.38
CA PRO A 86 -2.88 -5.94 8.34
C PRO A 86 -2.55 -7.36 7.83
N SER A 87 -2.88 -7.65 6.57
CA SER A 87 -2.56 -8.95 5.95
C SER A 87 -1.07 -9.17 5.76
N LEU A 88 -0.31 -8.12 5.46
CA LEU A 88 1.15 -8.20 5.38
C LEU A 88 1.75 -8.70 6.69
N PHE A 89 1.40 -8.09 7.83
CA PHE A 89 1.92 -8.51 9.13
C PHE A 89 1.45 -9.94 9.48
N ALA A 90 0.17 -10.24 9.28
CA ALA A 90 -0.36 -11.57 9.53
C ALA A 90 0.38 -12.65 8.71
N PHE A 91 0.64 -12.40 7.42
CA PHE A 91 1.29 -13.38 6.56
C PHE A 91 2.77 -13.56 6.91
N VAL A 92 3.48 -12.48 7.22
CA VAL A 92 4.88 -12.58 7.68
C VAL A 92 4.96 -13.39 8.97
N PHE A 93 4.20 -13.01 10.00
CA PHE A 93 4.39 -13.55 11.35
C PHE A 93 3.64 -14.86 11.62
N LEU A 94 2.51 -15.10 10.96
CA LEU A 94 1.68 -16.29 11.20
C LEU A 94 1.81 -17.34 10.11
N VAL A 95 2.39 -17.01 8.95
CA VAL A 95 2.55 -17.96 7.83
C VAL A 95 4.02 -18.15 7.47
N MET A 96 4.70 -17.11 7.00
CA MET A 96 6.05 -17.23 6.44
C MET A 96 7.10 -17.53 7.50
N LEU A 97 7.09 -16.79 8.62
CA LEU A 97 8.06 -16.97 9.71
C LEU A 97 7.95 -18.37 10.35
N PRO A 98 6.75 -18.90 10.69
CA PRO A 98 6.63 -20.26 11.19
C PRO A 98 7.19 -21.31 10.24
N VAL A 99 6.94 -21.20 8.92
CA VAL A 99 7.51 -22.10 7.92
C VAL A 99 9.04 -22.02 7.91
N LYS A 100 9.61 -20.81 7.96
CA LYS A 100 11.06 -20.61 8.03
C LYS A 100 11.65 -21.25 9.29
N ILE A 101 11.04 -21.05 10.45
CA ILE A 101 11.52 -21.61 11.73
C ILE A 101 11.49 -23.15 11.69
N GLU A 102 10.41 -23.73 11.19
CA GLU A 102 10.22 -25.18 11.13
C GLU A 102 11.15 -25.87 10.12
N THR A 103 11.37 -25.25 8.96
CA THR A 103 12.06 -25.90 7.83
C THR A 103 13.47 -25.37 7.56
N GLY A 104 13.84 -24.24 8.15
CA GLY A 104 15.06 -23.50 7.84
C GLY A 104 15.07 -22.86 6.43
N SER A 105 14.00 -22.99 5.64
CA SER A 105 13.98 -22.58 4.23
C SER A 105 13.21 -21.27 4.01
N SER A 106 13.93 -20.19 3.74
CA SER A 106 13.35 -18.90 3.34
C SER A 106 12.60 -19.00 2.00
N GLU A 107 13.06 -19.88 1.10
CA GLU A 107 12.42 -20.11 -0.20
C GLU A 107 11.06 -20.78 -0.03
N LEU A 108 10.95 -21.78 0.85
CA LEU A 108 9.67 -22.41 1.15
C LEU A 108 8.73 -21.44 1.86
N ALA A 109 9.24 -20.64 2.81
CA ALA A 109 8.46 -19.60 3.46
C ALA A 109 7.86 -18.60 2.44
N TRP A 110 8.64 -18.18 1.44
CA TRP A 110 8.15 -17.35 0.34
C TRP A 110 7.05 -18.06 -0.48
N LYS A 111 7.24 -19.33 -0.86
CA LYS A 111 6.23 -20.10 -1.60
C LYS A 111 4.91 -20.24 -0.84
N VAL A 112 4.97 -20.51 0.47
CA VAL A 112 3.76 -20.56 1.32
C VAL A 112 3.13 -19.17 1.47
N GLY A 113 3.94 -18.10 1.47
CA GLY A 113 3.46 -16.73 1.38
C GLY A 113 2.70 -16.44 0.08
N LEU A 114 3.17 -16.94 -1.07
CA LEU A 114 2.43 -16.84 -2.34
C LEU A 114 1.07 -17.55 -2.27
N LEU A 115 1.04 -18.72 -1.63
CA LEU A 115 -0.19 -19.49 -1.41
C LEU A 115 -1.20 -18.70 -0.55
N ALA A 116 -0.73 -18.06 0.52
CA ALA A 116 -1.58 -17.21 1.36
C ALA A 116 -2.13 -15.99 0.60
N CYS A 117 -1.27 -15.34 -0.19
CA CYS A 117 -1.66 -14.24 -1.08
C CYS A 117 -2.73 -14.67 -2.08
N LEU A 118 -2.50 -15.77 -2.80
CA LEU A 118 -3.43 -16.34 -3.77
C LEU A 118 -4.78 -16.70 -3.12
N GLY A 119 -4.75 -17.42 -2.00
CA GLY A 119 -5.95 -17.82 -1.26
C GLY A 119 -6.76 -16.60 -0.80
N SER A 120 -6.10 -15.59 -0.26
CA SER A 120 -6.75 -14.33 0.11
C SER A 120 -7.37 -13.62 -1.08
N GLY A 121 -6.70 -13.58 -2.23
CA GLY A 121 -7.23 -12.95 -3.45
C GLY A 121 -8.46 -13.67 -4.00
N ILE A 122 -8.46 -15.02 -3.94
CA ILE A 122 -9.62 -15.84 -4.30
C ILE A 122 -10.79 -15.58 -3.35
N ILE A 123 -10.54 -15.56 -2.04
CA ILE A 123 -11.57 -15.26 -1.04
C ILE A 123 -12.15 -13.86 -1.27
N GLU A 124 -11.31 -12.86 -1.57
CA GLU A 124 -11.78 -11.51 -1.83
C GLU A 124 -12.61 -11.42 -3.12
N LEU A 125 -12.20 -12.11 -4.17
CA LEU A 125 -12.95 -12.19 -5.43
C LEU A 125 -14.31 -12.88 -5.25
N ILE A 126 -14.38 -13.98 -4.49
CA ILE A 126 -15.64 -14.65 -4.15
C ILE A 126 -16.49 -13.76 -3.23
N GLY A 127 -15.86 -13.13 -2.24
CA GLY A 127 -16.50 -12.23 -1.30
C GLY A 127 -17.15 -11.02 -1.99
N ALA A 128 -16.59 -10.56 -3.12
CA ALA A 128 -17.13 -9.46 -3.91
C ALA A 128 -18.60 -9.65 -4.34
N PHE A 129 -19.05 -10.90 -4.55
CA PHE A 129 -20.44 -11.22 -4.92
C PHE A 129 -21.42 -11.04 -3.76
N PHE A 130 -20.96 -11.23 -2.52
CA PHE A 130 -21.79 -11.17 -1.31
C PHE A 130 -21.60 -9.88 -0.51
N ALA A 131 -20.51 -9.15 -0.76
CA ALA A 131 -20.13 -7.97 0.01
C ALA A 131 -21.20 -6.88 0.02
N GLU A 132 -21.88 -6.64 -1.11
CA GLU A 132 -22.97 -5.65 -1.18
C GLU A 132 -24.16 -6.04 -0.28
N TYR A 133 -24.46 -7.33 -0.19
CA TYR A 133 -25.50 -7.83 0.72
C TYR A 133 -25.09 -7.58 2.17
N ILE A 134 -23.85 -7.92 2.54
CA ILE A 134 -23.32 -7.68 3.90
C ILE A 134 -23.37 -6.19 4.23
N ARG A 135 -22.95 -5.33 3.29
CA ARG A 135 -22.93 -3.88 3.43
C ARG A 135 -24.31 -3.31 3.80
N LYS A 136 -25.35 -3.72 3.07
CA LYS A 136 -26.72 -3.24 3.27
C LYS A 136 -27.33 -3.67 4.61
N HIS A 137 -26.86 -4.77 5.18
CA HIS A 137 -27.37 -5.31 6.45
C HIS A 137 -26.48 -4.97 7.65
N THR A 138 -25.32 -4.36 7.43
CA THR A 138 -24.41 -3.96 8.50
C THR A 138 -24.59 -2.48 8.82
N PRO A 139 -24.84 -2.09 10.08
CA PRO A 139 -24.93 -0.69 10.44
C PRO A 139 -23.64 0.06 10.08
N ARG A 140 -23.77 1.22 9.41
CA ARG A 140 -22.64 2.06 9.03
C ARG A 140 -21.70 2.36 10.21
N ALA A 141 -22.26 2.62 11.38
CA ALA A 141 -21.50 2.88 12.60
C ALA A 141 -20.56 1.71 12.99
N ALA A 142 -20.97 0.46 12.76
CA ALA A 142 -20.15 -0.71 13.02
C ALA A 142 -18.98 -0.84 12.02
N LEU A 143 -19.21 -0.47 10.75
CA LEU A 143 -18.16 -0.46 9.73
C LEU A 143 -17.13 0.65 9.99
N LEU A 144 -17.60 1.86 10.32
CA LEU A 144 -16.71 3.02 10.52
C LEU A 144 -15.96 3.00 11.87
N SER A 145 -16.54 2.42 12.93
CA SER A 145 -15.87 2.35 14.24
C SER A 145 -14.63 1.44 14.21
N ALA A 146 -14.76 0.26 13.58
CA ALA A 146 -13.64 -0.65 13.39
C ALA A 146 -12.52 -0.02 12.55
N LEU A 147 -12.89 0.65 11.44
CA LEU A 147 -11.94 1.37 10.58
C LEU A 147 -11.16 2.45 11.34
N SER A 148 -11.86 3.19 12.20
CA SER A 148 -11.25 4.24 13.05
C SER A 148 -10.26 3.65 14.06
N GLY A 149 -10.59 2.51 14.67
CA GLY A 149 -9.70 1.81 15.59
C GLY A 149 -8.38 1.37 14.95
N ILE A 150 -8.45 0.86 13.70
CA ILE A 150 -7.26 0.49 12.91
C ILE A 150 -6.44 1.74 12.58
N ALA A 151 -7.09 2.81 12.13
CA ALA A 151 -6.41 4.06 11.79
C ALA A 151 -5.65 4.68 12.98
N ILE A 152 -6.24 4.67 14.19
CA ILE A 152 -5.58 5.21 15.38
C ILE A 152 -4.44 4.30 15.85
N THR A 153 -4.70 2.99 15.96
CA THR A 153 -3.77 2.04 16.61
C THR A 153 -2.61 1.64 15.70
N PHE A 154 -2.89 1.29 14.44
CA PHE A 154 -1.88 0.72 13.55
C PHE A 154 -1.24 1.75 12.62
N ILE A 155 -1.97 2.80 12.24
CA ILE A 155 -1.46 3.82 11.32
C ILE A 155 -0.90 4.99 12.14
N ALA A 156 -1.71 5.67 12.95
CA ALA A 156 -1.29 6.91 13.60
C ALA A 156 -0.28 6.69 14.75
N MET A 157 -0.51 5.71 15.62
CA MET A 157 0.26 5.58 16.88
C MET A 157 1.75 5.28 16.65
N ASP A 158 2.08 4.33 15.76
CA ASP A 158 3.49 3.98 15.48
C ASP A 158 4.25 5.16 14.87
N PHE A 159 3.68 5.84 13.86
CA PHE A 159 4.33 7.00 13.27
C PHE A 159 4.43 8.18 14.24
N ALA A 160 3.43 8.39 15.10
CA ALA A 160 3.51 9.40 16.15
C ALA A 160 4.71 9.11 17.06
N ILE A 161 4.86 7.87 17.55
CA ILE A 161 6.00 7.47 18.38
C ILE A 161 7.33 7.71 17.65
N ARG A 162 7.44 7.34 16.36
CA ARG A 162 8.65 7.58 15.56
C ARG A 162 8.98 9.06 15.42
N ILE A 163 7.98 9.92 15.24
CA ILE A 163 8.17 11.38 15.18
C ILE A 163 8.73 11.91 16.50
N PHE A 164 8.21 11.44 17.64
CA PHE A 164 8.72 11.80 18.97
C PHE A 164 10.09 11.22 19.29
N ASN A 165 10.46 10.06 18.72
CA ASN A 165 11.79 9.47 18.87
C ASN A 165 12.86 10.21 18.03
N HIS A 166 12.47 10.85 16.92
CA HIS A 166 13.38 11.58 16.04
C HIS A 166 12.91 13.04 15.80
N PRO A 167 12.75 13.84 16.87
CA PRO A 167 12.11 15.14 16.78
C PRO A 167 12.89 16.13 15.91
N LEU A 168 14.23 16.04 15.92
CA LEU A 168 15.11 16.94 15.15
C LEU A 168 14.85 16.89 13.65
N ILE A 169 14.49 15.72 13.10
CA ILE A 169 14.20 15.57 11.66
C ILE A 169 12.70 15.61 11.36
N ALA A 170 11.85 15.24 12.32
CA ALA A 170 10.44 14.96 12.07
C ALA A 170 9.48 16.10 12.46
N PHE A 171 9.81 16.92 13.46
CA PHE A 171 8.89 17.96 13.95
C PHE A 171 8.67 19.08 12.94
N LEU A 172 9.70 19.48 12.20
CA LEU A 172 9.56 20.50 11.17
C LEU A 172 8.66 20.00 10.02
N PRO A 173 8.89 18.83 9.40
CA PRO A 173 7.95 18.21 8.46
C PRO A 173 6.52 18.10 9.02
N LEU A 174 6.36 17.63 10.25
CA LEU A 174 5.05 17.53 10.89
C LEU A 174 4.35 18.91 10.98
N SER A 175 5.07 19.95 11.41
CA SER A 175 4.51 21.30 11.53
C SER A 175 4.02 21.85 10.18
N LEU A 176 4.69 21.53 9.08
CA LEU A 176 4.29 21.94 7.73
C LEU A 176 3.00 21.24 7.30
N ILE A 177 2.90 19.93 7.53
CA ILE A 177 1.68 19.17 7.24
C ILE A 177 0.52 19.70 8.08
N LEU A 178 0.73 19.94 9.38
CA LEU A 178 -0.33 20.48 10.25
C LEU A 178 -0.76 21.89 9.81
N ALA A 179 0.18 22.75 9.41
CA ALA A 179 -0.12 24.10 8.91
C ALA A 179 -0.93 24.07 7.61
N GLU A 180 -0.60 23.18 6.67
CA GLU A 180 -1.36 23.01 5.44
C GLU A 180 -2.76 22.45 5.72
N TYR A 181 -2.88 21.37 6.50
CA TYR A 181 -4.16 20.68 6.69
C TYR A 181 -5.13 21.45 7.59
N PHE A 182 -4.65 21.94 8.75
CA PHE A 182 -5.52 22.58 9.74
C PHE A 182 -5.64 24.09 9.54
N ALA A 183 -4.54 24.76 9.20
CA ALA A 183 -4.55 26.20 8.97
C ALA A 183 -4.78 26.57 7.50
N ARG A 184 -4.89 25.58 6.59
CA ARG A 184 -5.12 25.79 5.15
C ARG A 184 -4.06 26.71 4.52
N VAL A 185 -2.85 26.67 5.06
CA VAL A 185 -1.72 27.47 4.58
C VAL A 185 -1.33 26.97 3.20
N LYS A 186 -1.25 27.89 2.25
CA LYS A 186 -0.73 27.61 0.91
C LYS A 186 0.75 27.98 0.88
N PHE A 187 1.60 27.00 0.62
CA PHE A 187 3.04 27.23 0.50
C PHE A 187 3.37 28.08 -0.74
N PRO A 188 4.54 28.75 -0.77
CA PRO A 188 4.99 29.52 -1.94
C PRO A 188 4.96 28.65 -3.20
N PHE A 189 4.59 29.25 -4.32
CA PHE A 189 4.32 28.57 -5.61
C PHE A 189 3.17 27.55 -5.57
N GLY A 190 2.46 27.46 -4.43
CA GLY A 190 1.46 26.45 -4.09
C GLY A 190 1.97 25.05 -4.33
N LEU A 191 3.15 24.78 -3.76
CA LEU A 191 3.71 23.45 -3.60
C LEU A 191 2.87 22.64 -2.60
N PRO A 192 2.69 21.32 -2.84
CA PRO A 192 2.08 20.41 -1.88
C PRO A 192 2.82 20.43 -0.54
N GLY A 193 2.11 20.50 0.59
CA GLY A 193 2.76 20.39 1.89
C GLY A 193 3.36 19.01 2.14
N GLY A 194 2.81 17.95 1.53
CA GLY A 194 3.47 16.64 1.48
C GLY A 194 4.86 16.69 0.83
N LEU A 195 4.98 17.36 -0.33
CA LEU A 195 6.26 17.57 -1.00
C LEU A 195 7.21 18.44 -0.16
N MET A 196 6.68 19.51 0.44
CA MET A 196 7.46 20.39 1.32
C MET A 196 8.00 19.64 2.53
N ALA A 197 7.15 18.84 3.18
CA ALA A 197 7.51 18.03 4.34
C ALA A 197 8.60 17.01 4.00
N LEU A 198 8.46 16.28 2.88
CA LEU A 198 9.48 15.34 2.40
C LEU A 198 10.79 16.04 2.06
N SER A 199 10.73 17.14 1.31
CA SER A 199 11.94 17.87 0.85
C SER A 199 12.69 18.46 2.04
N ILE A 200 11.98 19.13 2.94
CA ILE A 200 12.59 19.77 4.12
C ILE A 200 13.09 18.71 5.10
N GLY A 201 12.34 17.62 5.33
CA GLY A 201 12.79 16.51 6.15
C GLY A 201 14.06 15.87 5.60
N THR A 202 14.14 15.67 4.29
CA THR A 202 15.32 15.12 3.60
C THR A 202 16.53 16.06 3.73
N ILE A 203 16.35 17.34 3.44
CA ILE A 203 17.41 18.35 3.58
C ILE A 203 17.91 18.41 5.03
N LEU A 204 17.00 18.40 6.00
CA LEU A 204 17.32 18.46 7.42
C LEU A 204 18.09 17.23 7.88
N ALA A 205 17.67 16.03 7.46
CA ALA A 205 18.36 14.78 7.78
C ALA A 205 19.81 14.78 7.23
N TRP A 206 20.01 15.19 5.97
CA TRP A 206 21.35 15.29 5.37
C TRP A 206 22.20 16.41 5.99
N THR A 207 21.59 17.53 6.36
CA THR A 207 22.31 18.64 7.02
C THR A 207 22.79 18.21 8.41
N LEU A 208 21.93 17.54 9.18
CA LEU A 208 22.31 16.99 10.48
C LEU A 208 23.39 15.91 10.32
N GLN A 209 23.32 15.08 9.27
CA GLN A 209 24.38 14.13 8.94
C GLN A 209 25.73 14.84 8.72
N ALA A 210 25.73 15.95 7.96
CA ALA A 210 26.95 16.71 7.69
C ALA A 210 27.56 17.37 8.94
N ILE A 211 26.74 17.65 9.95
CA ILE A 211 27.16 18.29 11.22
C ILE A 211 27.53 17.24 12.28
N GLY A 212 27.50 15.94 11.94
CA GLY A 212 28.00 14.84 12.78
C GLY A 212 26.93 14.01 13.49
N PHE A 213 25.65 14.20 13.17
CA PHE A 213 24.61 13.24 13.55
C PHE A 213 24.65 12.01 12.62
N ASN A 214 24.11 10.88 13.05
CA ASN A 214 24.08 9.62 12.28
C ASN A 214 22.66 9.29 11.81
N TYR A 215 22.09 10.15 10.96
CA TYR A 215 20.74 9.96 10.41
C TYR A 215 20.74 9.33 9.00
N MET A 216 21.78 9.55 8.21
CA MET A 216 21.88 9.11 6.80
C MET A 216 23.17 8.34 6.56
N ASN A 217 23.13 7.32 5.69
CA ASN A 217 24.31 6.55 5.32
C ASN A 217 24.83 6.92 3.93
N THR A 218 25.95 7.65 3.88
CA THR A 218 26.58 8.09 2.61
C THR A 218 27.11 6.93 1.76
N GLU A 219 27.57 5.85 2.40
CA GLU A 219 28.10 4.68 1.71
C GLU A 219 26.97 3.84 1.12
N ALA A 220 25.90 3.65 1.88
CA ALA A 220 24.70 2.96 1.41
C ALA A 220 24.07 3.71 0.21
N LEU A 221 23.99 5.05 0.27
CA LEU A 221 23.53 5.86 -0.86
C LEU A 221 24.37 5.62 -2.13
N LYS A 222 25.71 5.65 -2.02
CA LYS A 222 26.62 5.40 -3.17
C LYS A 222 26.41 4.01 -3.75
N ASN A 223 26.26 3.00 -2.89
CA ASN A 223 26.03 1.62 -3.31
C ASN A 223 24.67 1.47 -4.02
N SER A 224 23.63 2.16 -3.56
CA SER A 224 22.33 2.17 -4.24
C SER A 224 22.40 2.75 -5.66
N PHE A 225 23.22 3.77 -5.91
CA PHE A 225 23.45 4.30 -7.26
C PHE A 225 24.17 3.32 -8.20
N ALA A 226 24.90 2.34 -7.68
CA ALA A 226 25.51 1.30 -8.49
C ALA A 226 24.55 0.14 -8.82
N GLN A 227 23.40 0.07 -8.12
CA GLN A 227 22.44 -1.02 -8.22
C GLN A 227 21.25 -0.70 -9.14
N PHE A 228 21.33 0.37 -9.94
CA PHE A 228 20.34 0.65 -10.99
C PHE A 228 20.29 -0.51 -11.98
N GLN A 229 19.20 -1.27 -11.93
CA GLN A 229 18.94 -2.35 -12.87
C GLN A 229 17.46 -2.34 -13.22
N ILE A 230 17.17 -2.43 -14.51
CA ILE A 230 15.80 -2.62 -14.96
C ILE A 230 15.42 -4.07 -14.62
N VAL A 231 14.50 -4.20 -13.67
CA VAL A 231 13.93 -5.46 -13.22
C VAL A 231 12.57 -5.62 -13.89
N PHE A 232 12.36 -6.75 -14.53
CA PHE A 232 11.03 -7.12 -15.04
C PHE A 232 10.35 -8.09 -14.06
N PRO A 233 9.02 -7.97 -13.84
CA PRO A 233 8.27 -8.92 -13.03
C PRO A 233 8.44 -10.34 -13.57
N LYS A 234 8.77 -11.27 -12.68
CA LYS A 234 8.95 -12.69 -13.02
C LYS A 234 7.67 -13.44 -12.69
N SER A 235 7.28 -14.36 -13.57
CA SER A 235 6.17 -15.27 -13.27
C SER A 235 6.60 -16.28 -12.20
N SER A 236 5.80 -16.40 -11.14
CA SER A 236 5.92 -17.39 -10.07
C SER A 236 4.84 -18.48 -10.17
N GLY A 237 4.27 -18.68 -11.37
CA GLY A 237 3.22 -19.68 -11.59
C GLY A 237 3.68 -21.11 -11.33
N LYS A 238 4.96 -21.44 -11.57
CA LYS A 238 5.51 -22.77 -11.27
C LYS A 238 5.53 -23.02 -9.77
N GLU A 239 5.96 -22.03 -9.01
CA GLU A 239 6.06 -22.11 -7.55
C GLU A 239 4.69 -22.17 -6.88
N ILE A 240 3.68 -21.50 -7.45
CA ILE A 240 2.28 -21.65 -7.06
C ILE A 240 1.80 -23.08 -7.32
N LEU A 241 2.04 -23.62 -8.52
CA LEU A 241 1.62 -24.99 -8.85
C LEU A 241 2.30 -26.02 -7.92
N GLU A 242 3.59 -25.85 -7.66
CA GLU A 242 4.32 -26.70 -6.71
C GLU A 242 3.70 -26.66 -5.32
N ILE A 243 3.48 -25.47 -4.75
CA ILE A 243 2.98 -25.37 -3.37
C ILE A 243 1.52 -25.82 -3.25
N LEU A 244 0.71 -25.67 -4.31
CA LEU A 244 -0.67 -26.18 -4.33
C LEU A 244 -0.75 -27.72 -4.28
N THR A 245 0.31 -28.44 -4.64
CA THR A 245 0.36 -29.91 -4.52
C THR A 245 0.71 -30.40 -3.11
N THR A 246 1.00 -29.48 -2.19
CA THR A 246 1.40 -29.80 -0.81
C THR A 246 0.28 -29.51 0.19
N ASP A 247 0.40 -30.05 1.41
CA ASP A 247 -0.58 -29.86 2.48
C ASP A 247 -0.52 -28.47 3.15
N TYR A 248 0.38 -27.59 2.70
CA TYR A 248 0.54 -26.24 3.27
C TYR A 248 -0.71 -25.38 3.15
N PHE A 249 -1.54 -25.61 2.13
CA PHE A 249 -2.81 -24.89 1.99
C PHE A 249 -3.71 -25.18 3.20
N TRP A 250 -3.92 -26.46 3.52
CA TRP A 250 -4.76 -26.88 4.63
C TRP A 250 -4.16 -26.49 5.98
N LYS A 251 -2.83 -26.58 6.11
CA LYS A 251 -2.11 -26.17 7.34
C LYS A 251 -2.34 -24.70 7.69
N TYR A 252 -2.33 -23.81 6.70
CA TYR A 252 -2.49 -22.37 6.91
C TYR A 252 -3.88 -21.83 6.56
N PHE A 253 -4.83 -22.70 6.17
CA PHE A 253 -6.19 -22.29 5.81
C PHE A 253 -6.90 -21.52 6.94
N SER A 254 -6.67 -21.94 8.19
CA SER A 254 -7.22 -21.29 9.40
C SER A 254 -6.74 -19.84 9.60
N ILE A 255 -5.67 -19.44 8.93
CA ILE A 255 -5.16 -18.06 8.91
C ILE A 255 -5.59 -17.37 7.61
N ILE A 256 -5.41 -18.03 6.46
CA ILE A 256 -5.72 -17.47 5.14
C ILE A 256 -7.21 -17.11 5.04
N PHE A 257 -8.10 -17.97 5.54
CA PHE A 257 -9.54 -17.76 5.45
C PHE A 257 -10.01 -16.53 6.25
N PRO A 258 -9.72 -16.41 7.56
CA PRO A 258 -10.05 -15.20 8.31
C PRO A 258 -9.40 -13.93 7.74
N MET A 259 -8.14 -13.99 7.32
CA MET A 259 -7.46 -12.82 6.76
C MET A 259 -8.08 -12.38 5.42
N GLY A 260 -8.43 -13.32 4.55
CA GLY A 260 -9.17 -13.03 3.33
C GLY A 260 -10.53 -12.40 3.61
N LEU A 261 -11.25 -12.85 4.65
CA LEU A 261 -12.51 -12.25 5.05
C LEU A 261 -12.33 -10.84 5.64
N ILE A 262 -11.29 -10.62 6.44
CA ILE A 262 -10.91 -9.29 6.94
C ILE A 262 -10.63 -8.35 5.76
N ASN A 263 -10.00 -8.83 4.69
CA ASN A 263 -9.74 -8.03 3.50
C ASN A 263 -11.04 -7.62 2.79
N VAL A 264 -11.99 -8.54 2.64
CA VAL A 264 -13.33 -8.24 2.11
C VAL A 264 -14.03 -7.16 2.95
N ILE A 265 -14.04 -7.33 4.27
CA ILE A 265 -14.69 -6.39 5.19
C ILE A 265 -13.98 -5.04 5.19
N GLY A 266 -12.65 -5.01 5.18
CA GLY A 266 -11.85 -3.78 5.12
C GLY A 266 -12.10 -3.00 3.84
N SER A 267 -12.10 -3.67 2.69
CA SER A 267 -12.48 -3.09 1.40
C SER A 267 -13.89 -2.50 1.45
N LEU A 268 -14.83 -3.19 2.10
CA LEU A 268 -16.21 -2.72 2.29
C LEU A 268 -16.30 -1.46 3.15
N GLN A 269 -15.56 -1.43 4.26
CA GLN A 269 -15.47 -0.27 5.16
C GLN A 269 -14.93 0.96 4.44
N ASN A 270 -13.94 0.79 3.55
CA ASN A 270 -13.39 1.89 2.78
C ASN A 270 -14.36 2.42 1.72
N ILE A 271 -15.13 1.54 1.07
CA ILE A 271 -16.23 1.96 0.17
C ILE A 271 -17.30 2.72 0.96
N GLU A 272 -17.64 2.24 2.15
CA GLU A 272 -18.60 2.91 3.02
C GLU A 272 -18.10 4.28 3.51
N SER A 273 -16.79 4.41 3.76
CA SER A 273 -16.14 5.68 4.07
C SER A 273 -16.18 6.65 2.88
N ALA A 274 -15.98 6.16 1.65
CA ALA A 274 -16.11 6.98 0.45
C ALA A 274 -17.55 7.47 0.24
N GLU A 275 -18.54 6.61 0.48
CA GLU A 275 -19.96 7.00 0.44
C GLU A 275 -20.28 8.03 1.54
N ALA A 276 -19.61 7.97 2.70
CA ALA A 276 -19.77 8.95 3.78
C ALA A 276 -19.24 10.33 3.37
N ALA A 277 -18.20 10.34 2.54
CA ALA A 277 -17.65 11.55 1.91
C ALA A 277 -18.42 12.00 0.65
N GLY A 278 -19.48 11.27 0.27
CA GLY A 278 -20.39 11.62 -0.82
C GLY A 278 -20.06 11.00 -2.19
N ASP A 279 -19.10 10.07 -2.28
CA ASP A 279 -18.74 9.41 -3.54
C ASP A 279 -19.21 7.94 -3.55
N HIS A 280 -20.10 7.59 -4.48
CA HIS A 280 -20.78 6.29 -4.48
C HIS A 280 -20.13 5.31 -5.45
N PHE A 281 -19.36 4.37 -4.92
CA PHE A 281 -18.69 3.33 -5.69
C PHE A 281 -19.45 2.00 -5.72
N PRO A 282 -19.51 1.32 -6.88
CA PRO A 282 -20.10 -0.01 -6.94
C PRO A 282 -19.22 -1.04 -6.23
N THR A 283 -19.77 -1.73 -5.24
CA THR A 283 -19.00 -2.64 -4.35
C THR A 283 -18.39 -3.83 -5.06
N MET A 284 -19.21 -4.61 -5.78
CA MET A 284 -18.78 -5.85 -6.44
C MET A 284 -17.57 -5.65 -7.37
N PRO A 285 -17.58 -4.75 -8.37
CA PRO A 285 -16.44 -4.59 -9.26
C PRO A 285 -15.20 -4.03 -8.55
N SER A 286 -15.37 -3.29 -7.45
CA SER A 286 -14.25 -2.78 -6.64
C SER A 286 -13.53 -3.92 -5.93
N LEU A 287 -14.27 -4.75 -5.18
CA LEU A 287 -13.69 -5.90 -4.49
C LEU A 287 -13.18 -6.97 -5.47
N ALA A 288 -13.85 -7.16 -6.60
CA ALA A 288 -13.38 -8.09 -7.62
C ALA A 288 -11.99 -7.70 -8.15
N VAL A 289 -11.75 -6.40 -8.40
CA VAL A 289 -10.42 -5.94 -8.84
C VAL A 289 -9.38 -6.05 -7.74
N ASN A 290 -9.73 -5.86 -6.47
CA ASN A 290 -8.80 -6.11 -5.37
C ASN A 290 -8.35 -7.58 -5.33
N GLY A 291 -9.32 -8.50 -5.43
CA GLY A 291 -9.05 -9.93 -5.48
C GLY A 291 -8.22 -10.32 -6.71
N ILE A 292 -8.57 -9.82 -7.89
CA ILE A 292 -7.81 -10.05 -9.14
C ILE A 292 -6.39 -9.48 -9.03
N GLY A 293 -6.23 -8.26 -8.52
CA GLY A 293 -4.91 -7.65 -8.31
C GLY A 293 -4.05 -8.49 -7.37
N THR A 294 -4.62 -8.94 -6.25
CA THR A 294 -3.95 -9.84 -5.30
C THR A 294 -3.55 -11.18 -5.94
N ILE A 295 -4.44 -11.78 -6.75
CA ILE A 295 -4.12 -13.01 -7.50
C ILE A 295 -2.95 -12.74 -8.46
N ILE A 296 -3.01 -11.65 -9.24
CA ILE A 296 -1.92 -11.26 -10.15
C ILE A 296 -0.61 -11.05 -9.38
N ALA A 297 -0.66 -10.40 -8.21
CA ALA A 297 0.49 -10.19 -7.35
C ALA A 297 1.15 -11.53 -6.98
N SER A 298 0.36 -12.53 -6.59
CA SER A 298 0.87 -13.87 -6.27
C SER A 298 1.54 -14.54 -7.47
N PHE A 299 0.93 -14.49 -8.65
CA PHE A 299 1.51 -15.04 -9.89
C PHE A 299 2.74 -14.28 -10.38
N LEU A 300 2.97 -13.05 -9.90
CA LEU A 300 4.18 -12.26 -10.17
C LEU A 300 5.18 -12.28 -9.00
N GLY A 301 4.97 -13.15 -8.01
CA GLY A 301 5.93 -13.43 -6.94
C GLY A 301 5.79 -12.58 -5.68
N SER A 302 4.73 -11.77 -5.57
CA SER A 302 4.42 -11.04 -4.33
C SER A 302 3.56 -11.90 -3.39
N CYS A 303 4.00 -12.00 -2.14
CA CYS A 303 3.26 -12.65 -1.06
C CYS A 303 2.21 -11.75 -0.41
N PHE A 304 2.03 -10.52 -0.88
CA PHE A 304 1.28 -9.50 -0.17
C PHE A 304 0.03 -9.06 -0.93
N PRO A 305 -1.16 -9.27 -0.35
CA PRO A 305 -2.42 -8.80 -0.92
C PRO A 305 -2.47 -7.29 -1.07
N THR A 306 -3.24 -6.84 -2.05
CA THR A 306 -3.52 -5.43 -2.30
C THR A 306 -4.99 -5.13 -2.08
N THR A 307 -5.30 -3.94 -1.57
CA THR A 307 -6.65 -3.55 -1.17
C THR A 307 -6.85 -2.03 -1.29
N ILE A 308 -8.09 -1.59 -1.13
CA ILE A 308 -8.45 -0.18 -1.01
C ILE A 308 -7.88 0.36 0.30
N TYR A 309 -7.24 1.52 0.23
CA TYR A 309 -6.65 2.18 1.39
C TYR A 309 -7.66 2.96 2.21
N ILE A 310 -7.34 3.06 3.49
CA ILE A 310 -8.08 3.88 4.44
C ILE A 310 -7.76 5.34 4.17
N GLY A 311 -8.78 6.20 4.17
CA GLY A 311 -8.59 7.65 4.17
C GLY A 311 -9.18 8.40 2.98
N HIS A 312 -10.04 7.79 2.16
CA HIS A 312 -10.75 8.46 1.03
C HIS A 312 -11.25 9.87 1.37
N ALA A 313 -11.87 10.04 2.54
CA ALA A 313 -12.36 11.34 3.01
C ALA A 313 -11.25 12.43 3.08
N GLY A 314 -10.02 12.05 3.42
CA GLY A 314 -8.86 12.94 3.42
C GLY A 314 -8.48 13.40 2.01
N TRP A 315 -8.35 12.46 1.05
CA TRP A 315 -8.11 12.81 -0.35
C TRP A 315 -9.25 13.66 -0.94
N LYS A 316 -10.48 13.35 -0.58
CA LYS A 316 -11.66 14.13 -0.97
C LYS A 316 -11.61 15.55 -0.43
N ALA A 317 -11.24 15.73 0.83
CA ALA A 317 -11.11 17.04 1.46
C ALA A 317 -9.99 17.90 0.84
N LEU A 318 -8.93 17.26 0.33
CA LEU A 318 -7.89 17.94 -0.46
C LEU A 318 -8.38 18.39 -1.84
N GLY A 319 -9.50 17.84 -2.32
CA GLY A 319 -10.00 18.08 -3.68
C GLY A 319 -9.34 17.21 -4.75
N ALA A 320 -8.59 16.18 -4.35
CA ALA A 320 -7.98 15.21 -5.25
C ALA A 320 -9.05 14.45 -6.04
N ARG A 321 -8.74 14.03 -7.26
CA ARG A 321 -9.68 13.47 -8.23
C ARG A 321 -9.21 12.09 -8.67
N SER A 322 -9.06 11.85 -9.97
CA SER A 322 -8.59 10.57 -10.49
C SER A 322 -7.10 10.60 -10.89
N GLY A 323 -6.52 11.79 -11.06
CA GLY A 323 -5.15 11.93 -11.55
C GLY A 323 -4.13 11.41 -10.55
N TYR A 324 -4.35 11.64 -9.25
CA TYR A 324 -3.39 11.26 -8.21
C TYR A 324 -3.14 9.75 -8.15
N SER A 325 -4.20 8.96 -8.34
CA SER A 325 -4.12 7.50 -8.35
C SER A 325 -3.34 6.99 -9.56
N ILE A 326 -3.56 7.58 -10.75
CA ILE A 326 -2.77 7.26 -11.96
C ILE A 326 -1.28 7.56 -11.73
N LEU A 327 -0.96 8.76 -11.24
CA LEU A 327 0.41 9.17 -10.94
C LEU A 327 1.07 8.20 -9.95
N ASN A 328 0.35 7.81 -8.91
CA ASN A 328 0.83 6.84 -7.93
C ASN A 328 1.15 5.49 -8.57
N GLY A 329 0.23 4.93 -9.38
CA GLY A 329 0.45 3.66 -10.06
C GLY A 329 1.72 3.68 -10.92
N PHE A 330 1.89 4.72 -11.74
CA PHE A 330 3.09 4.85 -12.60
C PHE A 330 4.37 5.03 -11.78
N PHE A 331 4.32 5.83 -10.72
CA PHE A 331 5.47 6.07 -9.86
C PHE A 331 5.94 4.77 -9.18
N ILE A 332 5.01 3.98 -8.62
CA ILE A 332 5.35 2.73 -7.94
C ILE A 332 5.94 1.68 -8.90
N VAL A 333 5.41 1.57 -10.12
CA VAL A 333 6.02 0.72 -11.15
C VAL A 333 7.40 1.24 -11.53
N PHE A 334 7.53 2.54 -11.78
CA PHE A 334 8.81 3.14 -12.14
C PHE A 334 9.87 2.85 -11.08
N ILE A 335 9.56 3.05 -9.80
CA ILE A 335 10.55 2.91 -8.73
C ILE A 335 10.94 1.46 -8.45
N CYS A 336 9.99 0.53 -8.50
CA CYS A 336 10.26 -0.89 -8.29
C CYS A 336 10.94 -1.54 -9.49
N LEU A 337 10.59 -1.17 -10.73
CA LEU A 337 11.16 -1.78 -11.93
C LEU A 337 12.49 -1.15 -12.37
N SER A 338 12.84 0.04 -11.91
CA SER A 338 14.14 0.67 -12.22
C SER A 338 15.26 0.31 -11.23
N GLY A 339 14.93 -0.41 -10.15
CA GLY A 339 15.86 -0.65 -9.03
C GLY A 339 16.07 0.57 -8.12
N LEU A 340 15.46 1.73 -8.45
CA LEU A 340 15.51 2.95 -7.65
C LEU A 340 14.99 2.76 -6.23
N VAL A 341 14.13 1.76 -6.01
CA VAL A 341 13.63 1.41 -4.68
C VAL A 341 14.78 1.17 -3.68
N ASN A 342 15.94 0.68 -4.11
CA ASN A 342 17.12 0.51 -3.24
C ASN A 342 17.66 1.85 -2.68
N LEU A 343 17.41 2.99 -3.33
CA LEU A 343 17.78 4.31 -2.79
C LEU A 343 16.91 4.74 -1.61
N ILE A 344 15.73 4.13 -1.46
CA ILE A 344 14.79 4.46 -0.39
C ILE A 344 15.05 3.59 0.85
N PHE A 345 15.56 2.38 0.66
CA PHE A 345 15.79 1.41 1.73
C PHE A 345 17.11 1.58 2.49
N ASN A 346 18.04 2.36 1.95
CA ASN A 346 19.44 2.50 2.39
C ASN A 346 19.74 3.90 2.92
#